data_AF-A0A2S7Q2X5-F1
#
_entry.id   AF-A0A2S7Q2X5-F1
#
_cell.length_a   1.000
_cell.length_b   1.000
_cell.length_c   1.000
_cell.angle_alpha   90.00
_cell.angle_beta   90.00
_cell.angle_gamma   90.00
#
_symmetry.space_group_name_H-M   'P 1'
#
loop_
_entity.id
_entity.type
_entity.pdbx_description
1 polymer ?
#
loop_
_entity_poly.entity_id
_entity_poly.type
_entity_poly.pdbx_seq_one_letter_code
_entity_poly.pdbx_strand_id
1 'polypeptide(L)' 'MSKLFIGGLAWHTDENALRAKFSEFGTVEEAVVVKDRDTGRSRGFGFVRYGQGTDPDSTPEMDAEKAIQEMNSVE' A
#
# COMPACT_ATOMS: atom_id res chain seq x y z
N MET A 1 -13.58 -6.80 0.70
CA MET A 1 -12.23 -7.05 1.25
C MET A 1 -11.25 -6.25 0.41
N SER A 2 -10.76 -5.12 0.90
CA SER A 2 -10.00 -4.13 0.12
C SER A 2 -8.49 -4.32 0.34
N LYS A 3 -7.90 -5.27 -0.40
CA LYS A 3 -6.45 -5.51 -0.41
C LYS A 3 -5.88 -5.02 -1.74
N LEU A 4 -4.97 -4.08 -1.65
CA LEU A 4 -4.22 -3.52 -2.76
C LEU A 4 -2.95 -4.32 -3.04
N PHE A 5 -2.64 -4.46 -4.32
CA PHE A 5 -1.37 -4.97 -4.80
C PHE A 5 -0.56 -3.80 -5.37
N ILE A 6 0.67 -3.66 -4.90
CA ILE A 6 1.58 -2.59 -5.29
C ILE A 6 2.79 -3.27 -5.93
N GLY A 7 2.93 -3.11 -7.23
CA GLY A 7 4.12 -3.54 -7.99
C GLY A 7 5.04 -2.36 -8.32
N GLY A 8 6.25 -2.65 -8.77
CA GLY A 8 7.22 -1.60 -9.16
C GLY A 8 7.89 -0.90 -7.99
N LEU A 9 7.85 -1.48 -6.79
CA LEU A 9 8.53 -0.90 -5.62
C LEU A 9 10.04 -0.97 -5.80
N ALA A 10 10.75 0.05 -5.31
CA ALA A 10 12.20 0.02 -5.32
C ALA A 10 12.74 -1.04 -4.35
N TRP A 11 13.95 -1.54 -4.60
CA TRP A 11 14.57 -2.59 -3.77
C TRP A 11 14.80 -2.17 -2.31
N HIS A 12 14.87 -0.87 -2.06
CA HIS A 12 15.00 -0.24 -0.74
C HIS A 12 13.65 0.22 -0.17
N THR A 13 12.53 -0.06 -0.83
CA THR A 13 11.20 0.25 -0.29
C THR A 13 10.82 -0.77 0.77
N ASP A 14 10.44 -0.27 1.94
CA ASP A 14 9.98 -1.05 3.09
C ASP A 14 8.47 -0.89 3.31
N GLU A 15 7.89 -1.80 4.08
CA GLU A 15 6.48 -1.75 4.50
C GLU A 15 6.13 -0.44 5.21
N ASN A 16 7.09 0.15 5.94
CA ASN A 16 6.88 1.40 6.66
C ASN A 16 6.74 2.58 5.70
N ALA A 17 7.56 2.60 4.64
CA ALA A 17 7.46 3.61 3.58
C ALA A 17 6.15 3.45 2.80
N LEU A 18 5.76 2.21 2.50
CA LEU A 18 4.48 1.89 1.86
C LEU A 18 3.32 2.37 2.74
N ARG A 19 3.29 1.97 4.02
CA ARG A 19 2.26 2.40 4.97
C ARG A 19 2.21 3.91 5.10
N ALA A 20 3.34 4.60 5.24
CA ALA A 20 3.38 6.06 5.36
C ALA A 20 2.77 6.74 4.13
N LYS A 21 3.11 6.29 2.91
CA LYS A 21 2.53 6.80 1.67
C LYS A 21 1.02 6.53 1.58
N PHE A 22 0.61 5.30 1.87
CA PHE A 22 -0.80 4.90 1.75
C PHE A 22 -1.67 5.48 2.88
N SER A 23 -1.07 5.83 4.01
CA SER A 23 -1.74 6.49 5.14
C SER A 23 -2.23 7.91 4.81
N GLU A 24 -1.72 8.52 3.73
CA GLU A 24 -2.16 9.84 3.26
C GLU A 24 -3.51 9.77 2.52
N PHE A 25 -3.84 8.58 1.98
CA PHE A 25 -5.11 8.36 1.28
C PHE A 25 -6.21 7.87 2.21
N GLY A 26 -5.87 7.07 3.22
CA GLY A 26 -6.85 6.49 4.14
C GLY A 26 -6.19 5.70 5.28
N THR A 27 -7.01 5.07 6.13
CA THR A 27 -6.50 4.31 7.28
C THR A 27 -5.96 2.95 6.84
N VAL A 28 -4.63 2.83 6.78
CA VAL A 28 -3.98 1.55 6.47
C VAL A 28 -4.08 0.61 7.68
N GLU A 29 -4.77 -0.51 7.49
CA GLU A 29 -4.87 -1.58 8.49
C GLU A 29 -3.61 -2.44 8.49
N GLU A 30 -3.12 -2.81 7.30
CA GLU A 30 -1.97 -3.71 7.15
C GLU A 30 -1.14 -3.32 5.92
N ALA A 31 0.18 -3.33 6.03
CA ALA A 31 1.09 -3.15 4.91
C ALA A 31 2.20 -4.20 4.98
N VAL A 32 2.40 -4.94 3.89
CA VAL A 32 3.38 -6.03 3.81
C VAL A 32 4.18 -5.88 2.53
N VAL A 33 5.50 -5.75 2.64
CA VAL A 33 6.39 -5.79 1.48
C VAL A 33 7.00 -7.16 1.37
N VAL A 34 6.89 -7.77 0.18
CA VAL A 34 7.48 -9.09 -0.05
C VAL A 34 8.96 -8.92 -0.34
N LYS A 35 9.79 -9.42 0.57
CA LYS A 35 11.23 -9.39 0.47
C LYS A 35 11.78 -10.80 0.26
N ASP A 36 12.89 -10.87 -0.46
CA ASP A 36 13.66 -12.08 -0.63
C ASP A 36 14.29 -12.48 0.70
N ARG A 37 14.16 -13.76 1.09
CA ARG A 37 14.56 -14.22 2.42
C ARG A 37 16.07 -14.43 2.54
N ASP A 38 16.75 -14.67 1.43
CA ASP A 38 18.19 -14.92 1.38
C ASP A 38 18.99 -13.61 1.30
N THR A 39 18.51 -12.64 0.53
CA THR A 39 19.19 -11.35 0.32
C THR A 39 18.60 -10.20 1.12
N GLY A 40 17.39 -10.37 1.69
CA GLY A 40 16.64 -9.30 2.37
C GLY A 40 16.12 -8.20 1.44
N ARG A 41 16.30 -8.33 0.12
CA ARG A 41 15.93 -7.30 -0.86
C ARG A 41 14.44 -7.36 -1.19
N SER A 42 13.80 -6.21 -1.31
CA SER A 42 12.39 -6.16 -1.76
C SER A 42 12.26 -6.74 -3.16
N ARG A 43 11.30 -7.66 -3.35
CA ARG A 43 11.02 -8.29 -4.65
C ARG A 43 10.36 -7.34 -5.65
N GLY A 44 10.25 -6.06 -5.29
CA GLY A 44 9.61 -5.02 -6.07
C GLY A 44 8.09 -5.03 -6.01
N PHE A 45 7.51 -5.73 -5.03
CA PHE A 45 6.07 -5.72 -4.81
C PHE A 45 5.69 -5.87 -3.33
N GLY A 46 4.49 -5.39 -3.01
CA GLY A 46 3.91 -5.43 -1.69
C GLY A 46 2.39 -5.38 -1.74
N PHE A 47 1.78 -5.45 -0.57
CA PHE A 47 0.35 -5.40 -0.38
C PHE A 47 -0.01 -4.41 0.70
N VAL A 48 -1.11 -3.69 0.50
CA VAL A 48 -1.69 -2.77 1.49
C VAL A 48 -3.15 -3.14 1.68
N ARG A 49 -3.62 -3.15 2.92
CA ARG A 49 -5.02 -3.33 3.27
C ARG A 49 -5.49 -2.07 3.96
N TYR A 50 -6.57 -1.51 3.47
CA TYR A 50 -7.26 -0.41 4.13
C TYR A 50 -8.28 -0.94 5.12
N GLY A 51 -8.32 -0.31 6.29
CA GLY A 51 -9.30 -0.56 7.33
C GLY A 51 -10.50 0.35 7.13
N GLN A 52 -11.58 0.04 7.82
CA GLN A 52 -12.72 0.95 7.86
C GLN A 52 -12.33 2.20 8.66
N GLY A 53 -12.35 3.36 7.99
CA GLY A 53 -12.15 4.64 8.64
C GLY A 53 -13.29 4.94 9.63
N THR A 54 -13.02 5.83 10.57
CA THR A 54 -14.07 6.41 11.43
C THR A 54 -15.04 7.29 10.65
N ASP A 55 -14.61 7.80 9.51
CA ASP A 55 -15.42 8.62 8.63
C ASP A 55 -16.40 7.75 7.84
N PRO A 56 -17.70 8.10 7.83
CA PRO A 56 -18.72 7.33 7.12
C PRO A 56 -18.55 7.38 5.59
N ASP A 57 -17.76 8.33 5.08
CA ASP A 57 -17.48 8.52 3.66
C ASP A 57 -16.16 7.82 3.22
N SER A 58 -15.18 7.67 4.13
CA SER A 58 -13.96 6.91 3.86
C SER A 58 -14.19 5.42 4.05
N THR A 59 -14.64 4.80 2.96
CA THR A 59 -14.67 3.35 2.85
C THR A 59 -13.31 2.83 2.38
N PRO A 60 -12.90 1.64 2.83
CA PRO A 60 -11.64 1.04 2.40
C PRO A 60 -11.62 0.73 0.89
N GLU A 61 -12.79 0.72 0.22
CA GLU A 61 -12.91 0.63 -1.23
C GLU A 61 -12.54 1.95 -1.91
N MET A 62 -13.12 3.08 -1.49
CA MET A 62 -12.76 4.42 -2.01
C MET A 62 -11.29 4.77 -1.77
N ASP A 63 -10.79 4.54 -0.56
CA ASP A 63 -9.38 4.83 -0.22
C ASP A 63 -8.45 3.99 -1.10
N ALA A 64 -8.83 2.73 -1.35
CA ALA A 64 -8.08 1.81 -2.19
C ALA A 64 -8.04 2.26 -3.65
N GLU A 65 -9.19 2.64 -4.22
CA GLU A 65 -9.30 3.14 -5.60
C GLU A 65 -8.46 4.41 -5.80
N LYS A 66 -8.56 5.36 -4.86
CA LYS A 66 -7.79 6.61 -4.89
C LYS A 66 -6.28 6.35 -4.86
N ALA A 67 -5.84 5.46 -3.98
CA ALA A 67 -4.42 5.09 -3.88
C ALA A 67 -3.90 4.40 -5.15
N ILE A 68 -4.68 3.51 -5.78
CA ILE A 68 -4.31 2.88 -7.05
C ILE A 68 -4.15 3.93 -8.15
N GLN A 69 -5.10 4.86 -8.26
CA GLN A 69 -5.11 5.87 -9.30
C GLN A 69 -3.90 6.81 -9.21
N GLU A 70 -3.54 7.24 -8.00
CA GLU A 70 -2.36 8.09 -7.77
C GLU A 70 -1.06 7.32 -8.04
N MET A 71 -0.96 6.08 -7.53
CA MET A 71 0.27 5.29 -7.65
C MET A 71 0.57 4.85 -9.09
N ASN A 72 -0.44 4.64 -9.93
CA ASN A 72 -0.24 4.36 -11.36
C ASN A 72 0.11 5.61 -12.18
N SER A 73 -0.07 6.81 -11.62
CA SER A 73 0.22 8.08 -12.31
C SER A 73 1.62 8.63 -12.00
N VAL A 74 2.45 7.89 -11.25
CA VAL A 74 3.84 8.29 -11.02
C VAL A 74 4.68 7.96 -12.27
N GLU A 75 4.83 8.96 -13.14
CA GLU A 75 5.72 8.93 -14.31
C GLU A 75 7.20 9.10 -13.93
#